data_AF-A0A5W2M482-F1
#
_entry.id   AF-A0A5W2M482-F1
#
_cell.length_a   1.000
_cell.length_b   1.000
_cell.length_c   1.000
_cell.angle_alpha   90.00
_cell.angle_beta   90.00
_cell.angle_gamma   90.00
#
_symmetry.space_group_name_H-M   'P 1'
#
loop_
_entity.id
_entity.type
_entity.pdbx_description
1 polymer ?
#
loop_
_entity_poly.entity_id
_entity_poly.type
_entity_poly.pdbx_seq_one_letter_code
_entity_poly.pdbx_strand_id
1 'polypeptide(L)'
;FGFELDWTEFYTTTRKPSAGDVGALPVSGGVINGNLGIGTPNILGGSSIVLGDNDTGLKQNGDGLLDIYANGVQVFRFQNDTLESKKSINVTGRLTPTDYGNFDSRYVQDIRLGSLQYGQVWNGPGFSDTSGYVITGIINGNSDELVDGAHRRPIQKLIGNQWYNVVSI
;
A
#
# COMPACT_ATOMS: atom_id res chain seq x y z
N PHE A 1 8.80 76.29 -0.42
CA PHE A 1 8.52 74.96 -0.97
C PHE A 1 8.20 74.07 0.21
N GLY A 2 6.89 73.95 0.48
CA GLY A 2 6.34 73.42 1.72
C GLY A 2 6.43 71.91 1.82
N PHE A 3 6.54 71.46 3.05
CA PHE A 3 6.60 70.11 3.59
C PHE A 3 5.27 69.32 3.45
N GLU A 4 4.52 69.53 2.36
CA GLU A 4 3.14 69.08 2.17
C GLU A 4 3.10 67.64 1.61
N LEU A 5 3.64 66.67 2.34
CA LEU A 5 3.17 65.29 2.19
C LEU A 5 1.90 65.14 3.02
N ASP A 6 0.98 64.30 2.57
CA ASP A 6 -0.21 63.92 3.34
C ASP A 6 0.19 63.45 4.76
N TRP A 7 -0.75 63.58 5.71
CA TRP A 7 -0.54 63.20 7.11
C TRP A 7 0.13 61.82 7.24
N THR A 8 1.26 61.77 7.94
CA THR A 8 2.03 60.54 8.19
C THR A 8 1.97 60.16 9.66
N GLU A 9 1.79 58.87 9.95
CA GLU A 9 1.73 58.33 11.31
C GLU A 9 3.13 58.02 11.85
N PHE A 10 3.41 58.42 13.10
CA PHE A 10 4.68 58.15 13.77
C PHE A 10 4.54 57.02 14.80
N TYR A 11 5.29 55.93 14.59
CA TYR A 11 5.40 54.82 15.55
C TYR A 11 6.59 55.01 16.49
N THR A 12 6.40 54.65 17.76
CA THR A 12 7.41 54.78 18.82
C THR A 12 7.48 53.51 19.67
N THR A 13 8.39 53.46 20.65
CA THR A 13 8.45 52.33 21.60
C THR A 13 7.20 52.23 22.48
N THR A 14 6.52 53.35 22.74
CA THR A 14 5.26 53.42 23.49
C THR A 14 4.02 53.28 22.60
N ARG A 15 4.18 53.42 21.27
CA ARG A 15 3.14 53.22 20.25
C ARG A 15 3.72 52.42 19.09
N LYS A 16 3.87 51.11 19.29
CA LYS A 16 4.38 50.20 18.26
C LYS A 16 3.31 49.94 17.19
N PRO A 17 3.69 49.69 15.93
CA PRO A 17 2.72 49.26 14.93
C PRO A 17 2.16 47.88 15.27
N SER A 18 0.89 47.67 14.95
CA SER A 18 0.23 46.37 14.97
C SER A 18 0.66 45.53 13.76
N ALA A 19 0.38 44.23 13.79
CA ALA A 19 0.59 43.37 12.63
C ALA A 19 -0.25 43.85 11.42
N GLY A 20 -1.46 44.36 11.67
CA GLY A 20 -2.31 44.95 10.62
C GLY A 20 -1.68 46.18 9.98
N ASP A 21 -1.05 47.03 10.79
CA ASP A 21 -0.43 48.29 10.34
C ASP A 21 0.72 48.06 9.35
N VAL A 22 1.36 46.89 9.42
CA VAL A 22 2.52 46.52 8.59
C VAL A 22 2.24 45.34 7.64
N GLY A 23 0.99 44.87 7.54
CA GLY A 23 0.62 43.72 6.71
C GLY A 23 1.26 42.39 7.15
N ALA A 24 1.62 42.26 8.42
CA ALA A 24 2.14 41.03 9.00
C ALA A 24 1.02 40.11 9.50
N LEU A 25 1.32 38.81 9.62
CA LEU A 25 0.44 37.86 10.29
C LEU A 25 0.49 38.09 11.81
N PRO A 26 -0.65 38.26 12.51
CA PRO A 26 -0.66 38.45 13.96
C PRO A 26 -0.13 37.23 14.72
N VAL A 27 0.47 37.46 15.90
CA VAL A 27 0.96 36.37 16.79
C VAL A 27 -0.15 35.47 17.32
N SER A 28 -1.39 35.97 17.33
CA SER A 28 -2.60 35.21 17.67
C SER A 28 -3.06 34.27 16.56
N GLY A 29 -2.36 34.23 15.42
CA GLY A 29 -2.78 33.54 14.21
C GLY A 29 -3.65 34.42 13.30
N GLY A 30 -3.89 33.92 12.10
CA GLY A 30 -4.68 34.59 11.06
C GLY A 30 -4.78 33.73 9.80
N VAL A 31 -5.37 34.30 8.75
CA VAL A 31 -5.55 33.62 7.45
C VAL A 31 -4.61 34.24 6.42
N ILE A 32 -3.91 33.40 5.68
CA ILE A 32 -3.20 33.79 4.47
C ILE A 32 -4.12 33.46 3.29
N ASN A 33 -4.64 34.48 2.61
CA ASN A 33 -5.59 34.30 1.49
C ASN A 33 -4.91 33.87 0.18
N GLY A 34 -3.58 33.97 0.10
CA GLY A 34 -2.77 33.54 -1.04
C GLY A 34 -2.02 32.23 -0.77
N ASN A 35 -1.26 31.81 -1.78
CA ASN A 35 -0.32 30.70 -1.63
C ASN A 35 0.93 31.13 -0.86
N LEU A 36 1.47 30.24 -0.03
CA LEU A 36 2.68 30.50 0.76
C LEU A 36 3.89 29.81 0.12
N GLY A 37 4.99 30.54 -0.04
CA GLY A 37 6.28 29.97 -0.43
C GLY A 37 7.33 30.18 0.65
N ILE A 38 8.08 29.12 0.98
CA ILE A 38 9.16 29.17 1.97
C ILE A 38 10.50 29.01 1.25
N GLY A 39 11.29 30.07 1.24
CA GLY A 39 12.58 30.13 0.53
C GLY A 39 12.48 30.32 -0.98
N THR A 40 11.27 30.55 -1.50
CA THR A 40 10.97 30.53 -2.94
C THR A 40 9.56 31.09 -3.20
N PRO A 41 9.27 31.67 -4.38
CA PRO A 41 7.90 31.95 -4.81
C PRO A 41 7.09 30.66 -4.93
N ASN A 42 5.78 30.72 -4.69
CA ASN A 42 4.91 29.56 -4.90
C ASN A 42 4.25 29.64 -6.29
N ILE A 43 4.45 28.63 -7.13
CA ILE A 43 3.76 28.49 -8.44
C ILE A 43 2.75 27.34 -8.47
N LEU A 44 2.64 26.53 -7.40
CA LEU A 44 1.52 25.59 -7.27
C LEU A 44 0.18 26.34 -7.25
N GLY A 45 0.14 27.55 -6.69
CA GLY A 45 -1.03 28.42 -6.66
C GLY A 45 -2.16 27.92 -5.75
N GLY A 46 -3.24 28.72 -5.64
CA GLY A 46 -4.38 28.42 -4.77
C GLY A 46 -4.00 28.23 -3.30
N SER A 47 -4.71 27.35 -2.59
CA SER A 47 -4.41 27.01 -1.19
C SER A 47 -3.26 26.02 -1.11
N SER A 48 -2.02 26.53 -1.17
CA SER A 48 -0.81 25.70 -1.15
C SER A 48 0.35 26.31 -0.37
N ILE A 49 1.28 25.43 0.01
CA ILE A 49 2.57 25.76 0.61
C ILE A 49 3.65 25.07 -0.21
N VAL A 50 4.69 25.78 -0.65
CA VAL A 50 5.89 25.19 -1.26
C VAL A 50 7.13 25.40 -0.42
N LEU A 51 8.08 24.47 -0.51
CA LEU A 51 9.25 24.38 0.35
C LEU A 51 10.52 24.15 -0.48
N GLY A 52 11.46 25.09 -0.45
CA GLY A 52 12.77 24.96 -1.10
C GLY A 52 12.78 25.32 -2.60
N ASP A 53 11.81 24.86 -3.37
CA ASP A 53 11.56 25.25 -4.76
C ASP A 53 10.10 25.70 -4.96
N ASN A 54 9.78 26.18 -6.16
CA ASN A 54 8.49 26.83 -6.41
C ASN A 54 7.32 25.87 -6.70
N ASP A 55 7.57 24.58 -6.81
CA ASP A 55 6.60 23.57 -7.28
C ASP A 55 6.61 22.24 -6.51
N THR A 56 7.33 22.17 -5.38
CA THR A 56 7.32 21.07 -4.41
C THR A 56 6.66 21.51 -3.10
N GLY A 57 5.64 20.78 -2.65
CA GLY A 57 4.92 21.14 -1.42
C GLY A 57 3.57 20.46 -1.23
N LEU A 58 2.66 21.15 -0.53
CA LEU A 58 1.31 20.70 -0.21
C LEU A 58 0.28 21.61 -0.88
N LYS A 59 -0.78 21.05 -1.45
CA LYS A 59 -1.87 21.81 -2.10
C LYS A 59 -3.22 21.18 -1.81
N GLN A 60 -4.19 21.99 -1.41
CA GLN A 60 -5.59 21.58 -1.38
C GLN A 60 -6.19 21.70 -2.78
N ASN A 61 -6.67 20.58 -3.33
CA ASN A 61 -7.24 20.49 -4.68
C ASN A 61 -8.77 20.28 -4.67
N GLY A 62 -9.38 20.35 -3.49
CA GLY A 62 -10.80 20.21 -3.26
C GLY A 62 -11.08 20.08 -1.76
N ASP A 63 -12.35 20.15 -1.39
CA ASP A 63 -12.74 19.85 -0.03
C ASP A 63 -12.34 18.41 0.33
N GLY A 64 -11.66 18.24 1.47
CA GLY A 64 -11.10 16.96 1.90
C GLY A 64 -9.98 16.38 1.02
N LEU A 65 -9.46 17.08 0.00
CA LEU A 65 -8.40 16.58 -0.89
C LEU A 65 -7.10 17.35 -0.69
N LEU A 66 -6.21 16.80 0.13
CA LEU A 66 -4.87 17.35 0.35
C LEU A 66 -3.82 16.55 -0.43
N ASP A 67 -3.13 17.22 -1.34
CA ASP A 67 -2.15 16.61 -2.25
C ASP A 67 -0.72 17.04 -1.92
N ILE A 68 0.22 16.10 -2.04
CA ILE A 68 1.66 16.35 -2.03
C ILE A 68 2.15 16.46 -3.47
N TYR A 69 2.89 17.52 -3.77
CA TYR A 69 3.57 17.77 -5.04
C TYR A 69 5.08 17.72 -4.89
N ALA A 70 5.77 17.22 -5.92
CA ALA A 70 7.22 17.32 -6.08
C ALA A 70 7.55 17.64 -7.53
N ASN A 71 8.30 18.72 -7.78
CA ASN A 71 8.62 19.23 -9.12
C ASN A 71 7.37 19.35 -10.02
N GLY A 72 6.30 19.95 -9.48
CA GLY A 72 5.05 20.16 -10.21
C GLY A 72 4.17 18.93 -10.41
N VAL A 73 4.57 17.75 -9.89
CA VAL A 73 3.83 16.49 -10.05
C VAL A 73 3.20 16.06 -8.74
N GLN A 74 1.90 15.73 -8.76
CA GLN A 74 1.24 15.11 -7.61
C GLN A 74 1.81 13.70 -7.36
N VAL A 75 2.32 13.47 -6.15
CA VAL A 75 2.92 12.18 -5.76
C VAL A 75 2.09 11.41 -4.73
N PHE A 76 1.26 12.10 -3.95
CA PHE A 76 0.44 11.48 -2.91
C PHE A 76 -0.81 12.31 -2.62
N ARG A 77 -1.91 11.65 -2.21
CA ARG A 77 -3.17 12.27 -1.79
C ARG A 77 -3.62 11.75 -0.43
N PHE A 78 -4.02 12.67 0.44
CA PHE A 78 -4.81 12.41 1.65
C PHE A 78 -6.27 12.79 1.36
N GLN A 79 -7.18 11.88 1.65
CA GLN A 79 -8.62 12.07 1.55
C GLN A 79 -9.35 11.25 2.62
N ASN A 80 -10.65 11.50 2.80
CA ASN A 80 -11.42 10.92 3.92
C ASN A 80 -11.38 9.38 3.97
N ASP A 81 -11.41 8.73 2.81
CA ASP A 81 -11.61 7.28 2.76
C ASP A 81 -10.29 6.50 2.59
N THR A 82 -9.33 7.06 1.86
CA THR A 82 -8.09 6.38 1.51
C THR A 82 -6.90 7.32 1.48
N LEU A 83 -5.72 6.72 1.57
CA LEU A 83 -4.46 7.36 1.20
C LEU A 83 -4.06 6.83 -0.18
N GLU A 84 -3.81 7.72 -1.12
CA GLU A 84 -3.52 7.33 -2.50
C GLU A 84 -2.11 7.78 -2.90
N SER A 85 -1.21 6.81 -3.03
CA SER A 85 0.09 7.07 -3.65
C SER A 85 -0.04 7.07 -5.17
N LYS A 86 0.45 8.13 -5.83
CA LYS A 86 0.53 8.21 -7.30
C LYS A 86 1.86 7.67 -7.85
N LYS A 87 2.73 7.20 -6.95
CA LYS A 87 4.06 6.63 -7.23
C LYS A 87 4.22 5.31 -6.46
N SER A 88 5.20 4.50 -6.85
CA SER A 88 5.59 3.33 -6.06
C SER A 88 6.06 3.76 -4.67
N ILE A 89 5.67 3.02 -3.64
CA ILE A 89 6.12 3.24 -2.26
C ILE A 89 7.35 2.37 -2.02
N ASN A 90 8.47 2.98 -1.66
CA ASN A 90 9.65 2.25 -1.19
C ASN A 90 9.59 2.13 0.33
N VAL A 91 9.66 0.90 0.85
CA VAL A 91 9.57 0.61 2.29
C VAL A 91 10.84 -0.13 2.70
N THR A 92 11.59 0.43 3.65
CA THR A 92 12.83 -0.18 4.17
C THR A 92 12.57 -1.31 5.17
N GLY A 93 11.39 -1.35 5.76
CA GLY A 93 10.96 -2.33 6.74
C GLY A 93 9.78 -3.18 6.28
N ARG A 94 9.03 -3.71 7.25
CA ARG A 94 7.85 -4.54 6.99
C ARG A 94 6.59 -3.69 6.86
N LEU A 95 5.77 -4.01 5.87
CA LEU A 95 4.37 -3.58 5.78
C LEU A 95 3.49 -4.70 6.35
N THR A 96 2.62 -4.36 7.31
CA THR A 96 1.65 -5.31 7.91
C THR A 96 0.23 -4.85 7.56
N PRO A 97 -0.38 -5.37 6.47
CA PRO A 97 -1.80 -5.18 6.19
C PRO A 97 -2.69 -5.71 7.31
N THR A 98 -3.85 -5.09 7.49
CA THR A 98 -4.92 -5.63 8.36
C THR A 98 -5.65 -6.81 7.70
N ASP A 99 -5.55 -6.93 6.38
CA ASP A 99 -6.11 -8.02 5.58
C ASP A 99 -5.09 -8.42 4.50
N TYR A 100 -4.79 -9.71 4.43
CA TYR A 100 -3.87 -10.30 3.45
C TYR A 100 -4.60 -11.00 2.28
N GLY A 101 -5.93 -10.91 2.17
CA GLY A 101 -6.72 -11.68 1.19
C GLY A 101 -6.28 -11.50 -0.28
N ASN A 102 -5.84 -10.29 -0.66
CA ASN A 102 -5.28 -10.02 -1.99
C ASN A 102 -3.84 -10.55 -2.20
N PHE A 103 -3.13 -10.89 -1.13
CA PHE A 103 -1.83 -11.57 -1.19
C PHE A 103 -2.04 -13.09 -1.18
N ASP A 104 -2.79 -13.59 -0.20
CA ASP A 104 -2.98 -15.01 0.10
C ASP A 104 -3.63 -15.80 -1.03
N SER A 105 -4.39 -15.13 -1.89
CA SER A 105 -4.98 -15.69 -3.11
C SER A 105 -3.98 -15.93 -4.25
N ARG A 106 -2.70 -15.51 -4.12
CA ARG A 106 -1.73 -15.51 -5.23
C ARG A 106 -0.57 -16.49 -5.08
N TYR A 107 -0.37 -17.07 -3.90
CA TYR A 107 0.76 -17.96 -3.64
C TYR A 107 0.34 -19.25 -2.93
N VAL A 108 1.16 -20.30 -3.07
CA VAL A 108 0.98 -21.55 -2.34
C VAL A 108 1.42 -21.35 -0.90
N GLN A 109 0.49 -21.51 0.02
CA GLN A 109 0.70 -21.35 1.46
C GLN A 109 1.21 -22.65 2.09
N ASP A 110 0.81 -23.81 1.54
CA ASP A 110 1.20 -25.14 2.04
C ASP A 110 0.99 -26.23 0.97
N ILE A 111 1.64 -27.38 1.15
CA ILE A 111 1.51 -28.59 0.32
C ILE A 111 1.35 -29.81 1.23
N ARG A 112 0.40 -30.70 0.92
CA ARG A 112 0.20 -31.95 1.66
C ARG A 112 -0.19 -33.11 0.78
N LEU A 113 -0.12 -34.32 1.35
CA LEU A 113 -0.82 -35.48 0.83
C LEU A 113 -2.24 -35.53 1.40
N GLY A 114 -3.23 -35.70 0.54
CA GLY A 114 -4.63 -35.89 0.93
C GLY A 114 -4.90 -37.28 1.52
N SER A 115 -6.18 -37.66 1.52
CA SER A 115 -6.62 -38.95 2.06
C SER A 115 -5.98 -40.14 1.33
N LEU A 116 -5.60 -41.16 2.10
CA LEU A 116 -5.11 -42.45 1.60
C LEU A 116 -6.20 -43.19 0.83
N GLN A 117 -5.82 -43.78 -0.29
CA GLN A 117 -6.61 -44.76 -1.03
C GLN A 117 -5.83 -46.06 -1.14
N TYR A 118 -6.48 -47.19 -0.92
CA TYR A 118 -5.94 -48.53 -1.13
C TYR A 118 -6.49 -49.12 -2.44
N GLY A 119 -5.64 -49.80 -3.19
CA GLY A 119 -6.01 -50.57 -4.37
C GLY A 119 -5.33 -51.94 -4.34
N GLN A 120 -6.10 -53.00 -4.52
CA GLN A 120 -5.57 -54.36 -4.65
C GLN A 120 -4.81 -54.49 -5.97
N VAL A 121 -3.58 -55.01 -5.91
CA VAL A 121 -2.68 -55.21 -7.06
C VAL A 121 -2.67 -56.67 -7.49
N TRP A 122 -2.52 -57.61 -6.56
CA TRP A 122 -2.56 -59.04 -6.90
C TRP A 122 -3.97 -59.47 -7.32
N ASN A 123 -4.09 -60.05 -8.52
CA ASN A 123 -5.38 -60.36 -9.16
C ASN A 123 -6.40 -59.21 -9.10
N GLY A 124 -5.91 -57.96 -9.04
CA GLY A 124 -6.70 -56.76 -8.88
C GLY A 124 -6.33 -55.70 -9.93
N PRO A 125 -7.18 -54.68 -10.11
CA PRO A 125 -6.96 -53.64 -11.13
C PRO A 125 -5.80 -52.70 -10.79
N GLY A 126 -5.31 -52.69 -9.55
CA GLY A 126 -4.31 -51.74 -9.06
C GLY A 126 -4.77 -50.30 -9.22
N PHE A 127 -3.83 -49.42 -9.57
CA PHE A 127 -4.12 -48.05 -9.97
C PHE A 127 -3.57 -47.77 -11.36
N SER A 128 -4.41 -47.25 -12.25
CA SER A 128 -3.93 -46.54 -13.44
C SER A 128 -3.42 -45.16 -13.05
N ASP A 129 -2.68 -44.53 -13.97
CA ASP A 129 -2.34 -43.13 -13.82
C ASP A 129 -3.61 -42.29 -13.60
N THR A 130 -3.52 -41.33 -12.69
CA THR A 130 -4.61 -40.44 -12.33
C THR A 130 -3.97 -39.11 -11.93
N SER A 131 -4.32 -38.05 -12.67
CA SER A 131 -3.78 -36.71 -12.48
C SER A 131 -3.75 -36.30 -11.00
N GLY A 132 -2.58 -35.88 -10.52
CA GLY A 132 -2.38 -35.41 -9.15
C GLY A 132 -2.23 -36.49 -8.06
N TYR A 133 -2.29 -37.78 -8.41
CA TYR A 133 -2.08 -38.87 -7.44
C TYR A 133 -0.68 -39.45 -7.50
N VAL A 134 -0.16 -39.85 -6.33
CA VAL A 134 1.11 -40.55 -6.19
C VAL A 134 0.96 -41.81 -5.35
N ILE A 135 1.72 -42.86 -5.69
CA ILE A 135 1.83 -44.05 -4.84
C ILE A 135 2.62 -43.68 -3.57
N THR A 136 2.07 -44.01 -2.41
CA THR A 136 2.66 -43.71 -1.09
C THR A 136 2.97 -44.95 -0.28
N GLY A 137 2.75 -46.14 -0.84
CA GLY A 137 3.09 -47.41 -0.19
C GLY A 137 2.76 -48.60 -1.08
N ILE A 138 3.52 -49.67 -0.89
CA ILE A 138 3.31 -50.98 -1.51
C ILE A 138 3.21 -52.00 -0.37
N ILE A 139 2.25 -52.92 -0.46
CA ILE A 139 1.94 -53.90 0.57
C ILE A 139 2.14 -55.29 -0.01
N ASN A 140 2.89 -56.10 0.72
CA ASN A 140 2.91 -57.55 0.62
C ASN A 140 2.68 -58.08 2.05
N GLY A 141 1.47 -58.52 2.32
CA GLY A 141 1.02 -58.94 3.65
C GLY A 141 1.36 -60.39 3.97
N ASN A 142 1.52 -61.25 2.97
CA ASN A 142 1.87 -62.67 3.15
C ASN A 142 3.38 -62.94 3.02
N SER A 143 4.17 -61.90 2.73
CA SER A 143 5.63 -61.95 2.54
C SER A 143 6.10 -62.92 1.46
N ASP A 144 5.29 -63.15 0.42
CA ASP A 144 5.68 -63.96 -0.75
C ASP A 144 6.44 -63.12 -1.79
N GLU A 145 6.65 -63.62 -3.00
CA GLU A 145 7.35 -62.88 -4.07
C GLU A 145 6.47 -61.84 -4.80
N LEU A 146 5.20 -61.70 -4.45
CA LEU A 146 4.21 -60.90 -5.17
C LEU A 146 3.75 -59.68 -4.35
N VAL A 147 3.19 -58.67 -5.03
CA VAL A 147 2.64 -57.46 -4.40
C VAL A 147 1.12 -57.60 -4.26
N ASP A 148 0.60 -57.49 -3.05
CA ASP A 148 -0.83 -57.62 -2.76
C ASP A 148 -1.60 -56.32 -3.03
N GLY A 149 -1.04 -55.18 -2.66
CA GLY A 149 -1.75 -53.90 -2.73
C GLY A 149 -0.86 -52.68 -2.79
N ALA A 150 -1.46 -51.55 -3.16
CA ALA A 150 -0.82 -50.25 -3.21
C ALA A 150 -1.65 -49.20 -2.47
N HIS A 151 -0.96 -48.26 -1.83
CA HIS A 151 -1.54 -47.04 -1.32
C HIS A 151 -1.23 -45.88 -2.25
N ARG A 152 -2.22 -45.00 -2.49
CA ARG A 152 -2.00 -43.72 -3.18
C ARG A 152 -2.67 -42.57 -2.45
N ARG A 153 -2.19 -41.36 -2.67
CA ARG A 153 -2.78 -40.11 -2.14
C ARG A 153 -2.73 -39.02 -3.22
N PRO A 154 -3.72 -38.10 -3.27
CA PRO A 154 -3.59 -36.91 -4.09
C PRO A 154 -2.59 -35.95 -3.42
N ILE A 155 -1.75 -35.28 -4.20
CA ILE A 155 -1.01 -34.12 -3.73
C ILE A 155 -1.97 -32.92 -3.75
N GLN A 156 -1.99 -32.15 -2.67
CA GLN A 156 -2.83 -30.97 -2.51
C GLN A 156 -1.98 -29.73 -2.23
N LYS A 157 -2.43 -28.56 -2.68
CA LYS A 157 -1.85 -27.25 -2.38
C LYS A 157 -2.88 -26.31 -1.75
N LEU A 158 -2.45 -25.50 -0.79
CA LEU A 158 -3.27 -24.49 -0.13
C LEU A 158 -3.05 -23.12 -0.81
N ILE A 159 -4.12 -22.49 -1.31
CA ILE A 159 -4.11 -21.13 -1.86
C ILE A 159 -5.39 -20.43 -1.39
N GLY A 160 -5.27 -19.21 -0.85
CA GLY A 160 -6.43 -18.43 -0.41
C GLY A 160 -7.30 -19.16 0.63
N ASN A 161 -6.67 -19.87 1.58
CA ASN A 161 -7.36 -20.69 2.59
C ASN A 161 -8.21 -21.86 2.02
N GLN A 162 -7.96 -22.29 0.78
CA GLN A 162 -8.62 -23.44 0.16
C GLN A 162 -7.61 -24.47 -0.35
N TRP A 163 -7.90 -25.75 -0.12
CA TRP A 163 -7.09 -26.88 -0.60
C TRP A 163 -7.54 -27.31 -2.00
N TYR A 164 -6.58 -27.39 -2.92
CA TYR A 164 -6.78 -27.84 -4.29
C TYR A 164 -5.97 -29.10 -4.56
N ASN A 165 -6.54 -30.08 -5.27
CA ASN A 165 -5.75 -31.17 -5.84
C ASN A 165 -4.86 -30.61 -6.96
N VAL A 166 -3.61 -31.06 -7.01
CA VAL A 166 -2.71 -30.71 -8.14
C VAL A 166 -3.07 -31.52 -9.39
N VAL A 167 -2.49 -31.15 -10.53
CA VAL A 167 -2.67 -31.85 -11.81
C VAL A 167 -1.32 -32.33 -12.33
N SER A 168 -1.33 -33.47 -13.02
CA SER A 168 -0.22 -34.01 -13.83
C SER A 168 -0.39 -33.59 -15.30
N ILE A 169 0.72 -33.40 -16.03
CA ILE A 169 0.76 -33.06 -17.47
C ILE A 169 1.29 -34.22 -18.31
#